data_AF-A0A354GX79-F1
#
_entry.id   AF-A0A354GX79-F1
#
_cell.length_a   1.000
_cell.length_b   1.000
_cell.length_c   1.000
_cell.angle_alpha   90.00
_cell.angle_beta   90.00
_cell.angle_gamma   90.00
#
_symmetry.space_group_name_H-M   'P 1'
#
loop_
_entity.id
_entity.type
_entity.pdbx_description
1 polymer ?
#
loop_
_entity_poly.entity_id
_entity_poly.type
_entity_poly.pdbx_seq_one_letter_code
_entity_poly.pdbx_strand_id
1 'polypeptide(L)'
;AERAAHLESERTAGAYYLPINYEADCRSCHPLTFEPKGQALPHRLQPAQVDQYLEDYYTTQYLKGNREAFETFVPLRPLPGKLPEGTTAKIRDVVQGKVQTAERYVWSKATCEECHYVERGAEAKVKSIVPTNVPDVWFKSAIFDHSAHRAVDCKACHERAYLDSKDEQGIPNASATNTDVLLPGVSTCLKCHAPRSGSGNTAKGGARSDCTECHRYHNGGEPFAGIGAKNRAPAHLGSIEDFLSETLHGGNSP
;
A
#
# COMPACT_ATOMS: atom_id res chain seq x y z
N ALA A 1 19.78 -13.86 -7.96
CA ALA A 1 19.82 -13.42 -9.37
C ALA A 1 19.65 -11.92 -9.37
N GLU A 2 20.76 -11.20 -9.50
CA GLU A 2 20.82 -9.74 -9.55
C GLU A 2 19.94 -9.23 -10.70
N ARG A 3 18.96 -8.38 -10.37
CA ARG A 3 18.25 -7.60 -11.39
C ARG A 3 19.19 -6.49 -11.83
N ALA A 4 19.60 -6.56 -13.10
CA ALA A 4 20.33 -5.51 -13.80
C ALA A 4 19.69 -4.14 -13.57
N ALA A 5 20.50 -3.20 -13.09
CA ALA A 5 20.18 -1.78 -12.98
C ALA A 5 19.75 -1.24 -14.35
N HIS A 6 18.44 -1.17 -14.59
CA HIS A 6 17.91 -0.28 -15.61
C HIS A 6 18.00 1.12 -15.01
N LEU A 7 18.75 2.02 -15.66
CA LEU A 7 18.68 3.45 -15.38
C LEU A 7 17.23 3.90 -15.62
N GLU A 8 16.44 3.93 -14.55
CA GLU A 8 15.14 4.58 -14.49
C GLU A 8 15.35 6.07 -14.73
N SER A 9 14.47 6.70 -15.51
CA SER A 9 14.35 8.16 -15.44
C SER A 9 14.04 8.52 -13.99
N GLU A 10 14.94 9.25 -13.34
CA GLU A 10 14.71 9.76 -11.99
C GLU A 10 13.35 10.47 -11.95
N ARG A 11 12.51 10.10 -10.99
CA ARG A 11 11.24 10.81 -10.78
C ARG A 11 11.59 12.27 -10.49
N THR A 12 11.03 13.22 -11.24
CA THR A 12 11.20 14.64 -10.94
C THR A 12 10.78 14.90 -9.50
N ALA A 13 11.68 15.49 -8.71
CA ALA A 13 11.41 15.78 -7.31
C ALA A 13 10.12 16.58 -7.16
N GLY A 14 9.19 16.10 -6.32
CA GLY A 14 7.89 16.74 -6.08
C GLY A 14 6.73 16.24 -6.94
N ALA A 15 6.98 15.51 -8.03
CA ALA A 15 5.92 15.12 -8.97
C ALA A 15 4.90 14.10 -8.42
N TYR A 16 5.35 13.15 -7.60
CA TYR A 16 4.49 12.13 -7.02
C TYR A 16 4.89 11.88 -5.57
N TYR A 17 3.93 11.42 -4.76
CA TYR A 17 4.27 10.87 -3.44
C TYR A 17 5.16 9.62 -3.63
N LEU A 18 5.97 9.34 -2.62
CA LEU A 18 6.75 8.11 -2.60
C LEU A 18 5.80 6.92 -2.44
N PRO A 19 6.11 5.75 -3.03
CA PRO A 19 5.29 4.57 -2.85
C PRO A 19 5.06 4.28 -1.36
N ILE A 20 3.83 3.93 -1.01
CA ILE A 20 3.46 3.63 0.38
C ILE A 20 4.27 2.44 0.88
N ASN A 21 4.87 2.60 2.06
CA ASN A 21 5.70 1.62 2.71
C ASN A 21 5.14 1.30 4.10
N TYR A 22 4.84 0.02 4.35
CA TYR A 22 4.26 -0.43 5.62
C TYR A 22 5.08 0.01 6.84
N GLU A 23 6.41 -0.12 6.78
CA GLU A 23 7.29 0.20 7.91
C GLU A 23 7.23 1.67 8.31
N ALA A 24 7.13 2.57 7.32
CA ALA A 24 7.06 4.01 7.54
C ALA A 24 5.63 4.51 7.81
N ASP A 25 4.64 3.97 7.09
CA ASP A 25 3.31 4.59 6.98
C ASP A 25 2.22 3.87 7.77
N CYS A 26 2.41 2.59 8.15
CA CYS A 26 1.35 1.77 8.73
C CYS A 26 1.73 1.16 10.09
N ARG A 27 2.98 0.76 10.27
CA ARG A 27 3.45 -0.05 11.42
C ARG A 27 3.14 0.57 12.79
N SER A 28 3.15 1.90 12.90
CA SER A 28 2.94 2.59 14.19
C SER A 28 1.55 2.33 14.77
N CYS A 29 0.54 2.18 13.91
CA CYS A 29 -0.85 1.95 14.30
C CYS A 29 -1.28 0.50 14.07
N HIS A 30 -0.72 -0.16 13.05
CA HIS A 30 -1.04 -1.53 12.66
C HIS A 30 0.18 -2.44 12.75
N PRO A 31 0.69 -2.74 13.95
CA PRO A 31 1.84 -3.61 14.11
C PRO A 31 1.48 -5.07 13.80
N LEU A 32 2.34 -5.78 13.07
CA LEU A 32 2.19 -7.23 12.80
C LEU A 32 2.65 -8.09 13.99
N THR A 33 2.27 -7.70 15.21
CA THR A 33 2.52 -8.49 16.43
C THR A 33 1.73 -9.78 16.37
N PHE A 34 2.34 -10.90 16.78
CA PHE A 34 1.66 -12.20 16.88
C PHE A 34 1.55 -12.70 18.33
N GLU A 35 2.09 -11.93 19.28
CA GLU A 35 2.09 -12.21 20.71
C GLU A 35 1.92 -10.89 21.50
N PRO A 36 1.13 -10.85 22.60
CA PRO A 36 0.84 -9.61 23.33
C PRO A 36 2.05 -8.90 23.94
N LYS A 37 3.07 -9.66 24.37
CA LYS A 37 4.35 -9.15 24.87
C LYS A 37 5.50 -9.41 23.87
N GLY A 38 5.18 -9.83 22.66
CA GLY A 38 6.15 -10.43 21.75
C GLY A 38 6.54 -9.54 20.57
N GLN A 39 7.38 -10.13 19.74
CA GLN A 39 7.93 -9.52 18.54
C GLN A 39 6.86 -9.38 17.45
N ALA A 40 7.06 -8.43 16.53
CA ALA A 40 6.27 -8.33 15.30
C ALA A 40 6.94 -9.11 14.17
N LEU A 41 6.13 -9.68 13.28
CA LEU A 41 6.62 -10.24 12.03
C LEU A 41 7.17 -9.11 11.14
N PRO A 42 8.33 -9.32 10.49
CA PRO A 42 8.73 -8.50 9.36
C PRO A 42 7.63 -8.51 8.28
N HIS A 43 7.33 -7.35 7.70
CA HIS A 43 6.42 -7.31 6.56
C HIS A 43 7.08 -7.93 5.32
N ARG A 44 6.27 -8.29 4.32
CA ARG A 44 6.66 -8.98 3.08
C ARG A 44 7.11 -10.44 3.20
N LEU A 45 7.03 -11.04 4.39
CA LEU A 45 7.19 -12.48 4.53
C LEU A 45 6.09 -13.22 3.75
N GLN A 46 6.50 -14.20 2.96
CA GLN A 46 5.58 -15.11 2.27
C GLN A 46 5.07 -16.19 3.23
N PRO A 47 3.95 -16.88 2.94
CA PRO A 47 3.33 -17.81 3.87
C PRO A 47 4.29 -18.83 4.48
N ALA A 48 5.10 -19.51 3.66
CA ALA A 48 6.09 -20.47 4.16
C ALA A 48 7.17 -19.85 5.07
N GLN A 49 7.52 -18.57 4.85
CA GLN A 49 8.48 -17.85 5.69
C GLN A 49 7.85 -17.42 7.01
N VAL A 50 6.54 -17.13 7.03
CA VAL A 50 5.79 -16.88 8.27
C VAL A 50 5.76 -18.16 9.11
N ASP A 51 5.41 -19.29 8.51
CA ASP A 51 5.40 -20.60 9.20
C ASP A 51 6.78 -20.88 9.83
N GLN A 52 7.85 -20.73 9.06
CA GLN A 52 9.23 -20.92 9.54
C GLN A 52 9.60 -19.94 10.67
N TYR A 53 9.25 -18.66 10.52
CA TYR A 53 9.54 -17.64 11.53
C TYR A 53 8.87 -17.96 12.86
N LEU A 54 7.61 -18.37 12.84
CA LEU A 54 6.86 -18.75 14.03
C LEU A 54 7.46 -20.00 14.68
N GLU A 55 7.83 -21.00 13.89
CA GLU A 55 8.49 -22.22 14.39
C GLU A 55 9.83 -21.93 15.06
N ASP A 56 10.68 -21.12 14.42
CA ASP A 56 11.97 -20.69 14.97
C ASP A 56 11.80 -19.89 16.27
N TYR A 57 10.82 -18.98 16.29
CA TYR A 57 10.50 -18.17 17.47
C TYR A 57 10.09 -19.06 18.65
N TYR A 58 9.07 -19.91 18.49
CA TYR A 58 8.57 -20.73 19.60
C TYR A 58 9.57 -21.80 20.01
N THR A 59 10.33 -22.37 19.09
CA THR A 59 11.43 -23.28 19.42
C THR A 59 12.46 -22.56 20.31
N THR A 60 12.85 -21.33 19.95
CA THR A 60 13.77 -20.53 20.76
C THR A 60 13.21 -20.21 22.14
N GLN A 61 11.92 -19.83 22.24
CA GLN A 61 11.28 -19.55 23.53
C GLN A 61 11.24 -20.79 24.42
N TYR A 62 10.97 -21.96 23.84
CA TYR A 62 10.96 -23.23 24.55
C TYR A 62 12.35 -23.57 25.11
N LEU A 63 13.39 -23.48 24.28
CA LEU A 63 14.78 -23.76 24.69
C LEU A 63 15.28 -22.81 25.77
N LYS A 64 14.77 -21.57 25.80
CA LYS A 64 15.07 -20.58 26.86
C LYS A 64 14.27 -20.80 28.15
N GLY A 65 13.40 -21.80 28.20
CA GLY A 65 12.57 -22.09 29.38
C GLY A 65 11.50 -21.03 29.67
N ASN A 66 11.11 -20.23 28.66
CA ASN A 66 10.13 -19.16 28.85
C ASN A 66 8.71 -19.74 29.02
N ARG A 67 8.33 -20.04 30.27
CA ARG A 67 7.03 -20.64 30.59
C ARG A 67 5.84 -19.78 30.19
N GLU A 68 5.93 -18.45 30.34
CA GLU A 68 4.85 -17.51 29.99
C GLU A 68 4.45 -17.62 28.51
N ALA A 69 5.40 -17.80 27.59
CA ALA A 69 5.12 -17.98 26.16
C ALA A 69 4.28 -19.23 25.87
N PHE A 70 4.23 -20.18 26.80
CA PHE A 70 3.47 -21.43 26.69
C PHE A 70 2.26 -21.52 27.62
N GLU A 71 2.04 -20.55 28.51
CA GLU A 71 0.98 -20.59 29.53
C GLU A 71 -0.45 -20.35 28.99
N THR A 72 -0.62 -19.93 27.73
CA THR A 72 -1.94 -19.89 27.05
C THR A 72 -2.37 -21.22 26.43
N PHE A 73 -2.06 -22.34 27.08
CA PHE A 73 -2.63 -23.63 26.70
C PHE A 73 -3.77 -23.94 27.67
N VAL A 74 -5.02 -23.88 27.20
CA VAL A 74 -6.13 -24.59 27.86
C VAL A 74 -6.14 -25.99 27.23
N PRO A 75 -5.63 -27.03 27.90
CA PRO A 75 -5.94 -28.39 27.48
C PRO A 75 -7.45 -28.52 27.56
N LEU A 76 -8.05 -29.15 26.55
CA LEU A 76 -9.41 -29.67 26.53
C LEU A 76 -9.97 -29.84 27.95
N ARG A 77 -11.02 -29.08 28.31
CA ARG A 77 -11.79 -29.35 29.52
C ARG A 77 -12.21 -30.82 29.42
N PRO A 78 -11.69 -31.73 30.26
CA PRO A 78 -11.98 -33.14 30.09
C PRO A 78 -13.46 -33.36 30.39
N LEU A 79 -14.12 -34.19 29.58
CA LEU A 79 -15.38 -34.79 29.99
C LEU A 79 -15.17 -35.47 31.35
N PRO A 80 -16.07 -35.31 32.32
CA PRO A 80 -15.95 -35.95 33.63
C PRO A 80 -15.72 -37.46 33.48
N GLY A 81 -14.62 -37.98 34.04
CA GLY A 81 -14.36 -39.42 34.12
C GLY A 81 -13.21 -39.99 33.26
N LYS A 82 -12.46 -39.18 32.50
CA LYS A 82 -11.19 -39.62 31.88
C LYS A 82 -10.02 -38.75 32.33
N LEU A 83 -9.14 -39.30 33.14
CA LEU A 83 -7.80 -38.74 33.35
C LEU A 83 -6.98 -39.02 32.08
N PRO A 84 -6.37 -38.02 31.44
CA PRO A 84 -5.36 -38.30 30.43
C PRO A 84 -4.18 -38.96 31.14
N GLU A 85 -3.83 -40.17 30.72
CA GLU A 85 -2.54 -40.75 31.07
C GLU A 85 -1.43 -39.79 30.64
N GLY A 86 -0.40 -39.67 31.48
CA GLY A 86 0.66 -38.68 31.33
C GLY A 86 1.41 -38.83 30.02
N THR A 87 0.95 -38.13 28.99
CA THR A 87 1.71 -37.92 27.77
C THR A 87 2.76 -36.86 28.07
N THR A 88 4.04 -37.26 28.14
CA THR A 88 5.14 -36.33 27.91
C THR A 88 4.99 -35.81 26.49
N ALA A 89 4.27 -34.70 26.32
CA ALA A 89 4.11 -34.06 25.02
C ALA A 89 5.51 -33.85 24.43
N LYS A 90 5.75 -34.33 23.21
CA LYS A 90 7.05 -34.10 22.58
C LYS A 90 7.18 -32.59 22.42
N ILE A 91 8.40 -32.08 22.58
CA ILE A 91 8.72 -30.65 22.42
C ILE A 91 8.09 -30.09 21.13
N ARG A 92 8.17 -30.87 20.04
CA ARG A 92 7.57 -30.59 18.75
C ARG A 92 6.06 -30.34 18.82
N ASP A 93 5.32 -31.13 19.56
CA ASP A 93 3.86 -31.03 19.65
C ASP A 93 3.44 -29.73 20.37
N VAL A 94 4.20 -29.34 21.40
CA VAL A 94 3.97 -28.10 22.16
C VAL A 94 4.27 -26.87 21.30
N VAL A 95 5.40 -26.87 20.59
CA VAL A 95 5.79 -25.79 19.66
C VAL A 95 4.77 -25.68 18.53
N GLN A 96 4.41 -26.80 17.90
CA GLN A 96 3.49 -26.81 16.77
C GLN A 96 2.08 -26.32 17.15
N GLY A 97 1.60 -26.64 18.37
CA GLY A 97 0.33 -26.10 18.88
C GLY A 97 0.34 -24.57 19.02
N LYS A 98 1.49 -23.99 19.39
CA LYS A 98 1.69 -22.53 19.47
C LYS A 98 1.76 -21.89 18.10
N VAL A 99 2.53 -22.48 17.19
CA VAL A 99 2.61 -22.05 15.78
C VAL A 99 1.21 -22.00 15.17
N GLN A 100 0.41 -23.06 15.27
CA GLN A 100 -0.95 -23.07 14.73
C GLN A 100 -1.87 -22.00 15.35
N THR A 101 -1.67 -21.68 16.63
CA THR A 101 -2.45 -20.64 17.30
C THR A 101 -2.06 -19.25 16.82
N ALA A 102 -0.75 -18.99 16.69
CA ALA A 102 -0.24 -17.75 16.13
C ALA A 102 -0.61 -17.58 14.66
N GLU A 103 -0.51 -18.63 13.84
CA GLU A 103 -0.93 -18.61 12.43
C GLU A 103 -2.39 -18.19 12.28
N ARG A 104 -3.31 -18.72 13.11
CA ARG A 104 -4.72 -18.29 13.07
C ARG A 104 -4.90 -16.80 13.35
N TYR A 105 -4.05 -16.21 14.19
CA TYR A 105 -4.10 -14.80 14.51
C TYR A 105 -3.42 -13.92 13.45
N VAL A 106 -2.27 -14.36 12.93
CA VAL A 106 -1.50 -13.69 11.87
C VAL A 106 -2.24 -13.70 10.52
N TRP A 107 -3.03 -14.73 10.26
CA TRP A 107 -3.88 -14.80 9.08
C TRP A 107 -5.32 -14.35 9.37
N SER A 108 -5.48 -13.29 10.15
CA SER A 108 -6.78 -12.68 10.46
C SER A 108 -6.79 -11.19 10.13
N LYS A 109 -7.98 -10.56 10.25
CA LYS A 109 -8.14 -9.10 10.10
C LYS A 109 -7.43 -8.26 11.17
N ALA A 110 -6.86 -8.88 12.20
CA ALA A 110 -6.02 -8.15 13.14
C ALA A 110 -4.62 -7.84 12.58
N THR A 111 -4.23 -8.51 11.49
CA THR A 111 -2.85 -8.50 10.97
C THR A 111 -2.86 -8.54 9.43
N CYS A 112 -2.50 -9.66 8.78
CA CYS A 112 -2.30 -9.68 7.34
C CYS A 112 -3.58 -9.41 6.54
N GLU A 113 -4.73 -9.94 6.99
CA GLU A 113 -6.01 -9.77 6.27
C GLU A 113 -6.67 -8.40 6.49
N GLU A 114 -6.05 -7.52 7.29
CA GLU A 114 -6.50 -6.12 7.38
C GLU A 114 -6.27 -5.40 6.05
N CYS A 115 -5.15 -5.69 5.39
CA CYS A 115 -4.76 -5.05 4.13
C CYS A 115 -4.81 -6.00 2.94
N HIS A 116 -4.43 -7.27 3.12
CA HIS A 116 -4.29 -8.23 2.03
C HIS A 116 -5.47 -9.19 1.94
N TYR A 117 -5.85 -9.52 0.71
CA TYR A 117 -6.60 -10.76 0.49
C TYR A 117 -5.62 -11.93 0.49
N VAL A 118 -6.01 -13.03 1.14
CA VAL A 118 -5.21 -14.26 1.15
C VAL A 118 -5.96 -15.37 0.43
N GLU A 119 -5.26 -16.11 -0.42
CA GLU A 119 -5.83 -17.30 -1.05
C GLU A 119 -5.49 -18.52 -0.21
N ARG A 120 -6.50 -19.33 0.11
CA ARG A 120 -6.34 -20.55 0.90
C ARG A 120 -6.40 -21.78 0.01
N GLY A 121 -5.48 -22.72 0.23
CA GLY A 121 -5.40 -23.99 -0.47
C GLY A 121 -6.13 -25.11 0.26
N ALA A 122 -5.69 -26.35 0.03
CA ALA A 122 -6.14 -27.51 0.79
C ALA A 122 -5.93 -27.30 2.31
N GLU A 123 -6.80 -27.88 3.12
CA GLU A 123 -6.75 -27.80 4.59
C GLU A 123 -6.80 -26.35 5.15
N ALA A 124 -7.34 -25.40 4.37
CA ALA A 124 -7.48 -23.98 4.73
C ALA A 124 -6.17 -23.23 5.01
N LYS A 125 -5.01 -23.81 4.68
CA LYS A 125 -3.71 -23.14 4.76
C LYS A 125 -3.61 -21.99 3.76
N VAL A 126 -2.98 -20.89 4.17
CA VAL A 126 -2.70 -19.77 3.27
C VAL A 126 -1.67 -20.20 2.23
N LYS A 127 -2.04 -20.10 0.96
CA LYS A 127 -1.23 -20.46 -0.20
C LYS A 127 -0.48 -19.26 -0.76
N SER A 128 -1.17 -18.12 -0.86
CA SER A 128 -0.64 -16.89 -1.45
C SER A 128 -1.25 -15.66 -0.76
N ILE A 129 -0.55 -14.54 -0.91
CA ILE A 129 -0.98 -13.23 -0.44
C ILE A 129 -1.17 -12.36 -1.68
N VAL A 130 -2.36 -11.83 -1.88
CA VAL A 130 -2.68 -10.94 -2.99
C VAL A 130 -2.18 -9.53 -2.64
N PRO A 131 -1.45 -8.85 -3.55
CA PRO A 131 -1.08 -7.46 -3.36
C PRO A 131 -2.30 -6.56 -3.07
N THR A 132 -2.09 -5.53 -2.25
CA THR A 132 -3.15 -4.54 -2.01
C THR A 132 -3.41 -3.73 -3.28
N ASN A 133 -4.63 -3.21 -3.43
CA ASN A 133 -4.99 -2.37 -4.58
C ASN A 133 -4.69 -0.88 -4.30
N VAL A 134 -3.56 -0.59 -3.65
CA VAL A 134 -3.10 0.78 -3.40
C VAL A 134 -2.25 1.20 -4.60
N PRO A 135 -2.69 2.17 -5.42
CA PRO A 135 -1.92 2.57 -6.59
C PRO A 135 -0.65 3.31 -6.17
N ASP A 136 0.42 3.20 -6.97
CA ASP A 136 1.61 4.05 -6.83
C ASP A 136 1.37 5.48 -7.34
N VAL A 137 0.38 5.63 -8.23
CA VAL A 137 -0.05 6.92 -8.80
C VAL A 137 -1.57 6.91 -8.94
N TRP A 138 -2.25 7.79 -8.22
CA TRP A 138 -3.71 7.93 -8.28
C TRP A 138 -4.19 8.69 -9.53
N PHE A 139 -3.56 9.82 -9.86
CA PHE A 139 -3.90 10.60 -11.05
C PHE A 139 -3.09 10.18 -12.28
N LYS A 140 -3.44 9.05 -12.90
CA LYS A 140 -2.70 8.48 -14.03
C LYS A 140 -2.61 9.39 -15.26
N SER A 141 -3.63 10.21 -15.49
CA SER A 141 -3.74 11.11 -16.64
C SER A 141 -3.56 12.57 -16.26
N ALA A 142 -3.06 12.85 -15.06
CA ALA A 142 -2.76 14.21 -14.61
C ALA A 142 -1.30 14.37 -14.19
N ILE A 143 -0.86 15.62 -14.15
CA ILE A 143 0.41 16.04 -13.58
C ILE A 143 0.18 16.98 -12.41
N PHE A 144 1.03 16.83 -11.41
CA PHE A 144 1.15 17.74 -10.29
C PHE A 144 2.60 17.73 -9.85
N ASP A 145 3.10 18.85 -9.34
CA ASP A 145 4.47 18.97 -8.83
C ASP A 145 4.48 19.80 -7.54
N HIS A 146 4.70 19.13 -6.40
CA HIS A 146 4.83 19.79 -5.10
C HIS A 146 5.98 20.81 -5.06
N SER A 147 7.04 20.62 -5.86
CA SER A 147 8.17 21.55 -5.90
C SER A 147 7.77 22.91 -6.48
N ALA A 148 6.91 22.91 -7.49
CA ALA A 148 6.31 24.12 -8.07
C ALA A 148 5.33 24.82 -7.10
N HIS A 149 4.78 24.07 -6.15
CA HIS A 149 3.78 24.55 -5.19
C HIS A 149 4.34 24.84 -3.79
N ARG A 150 5.66 24.72 -3.58
CA ARG A 150 6.31 24.85 -2.25
C ARG A 150 6.12 26.20 -1.55
N ALA A 151 5.67 27.23 -2.27
CA ALA A 151 5.34 28.53 -1.71
C ALA A 151 3.93 28.58 -1.08
N VAL A 152 3.15 27.51 -1.21
CA VAL A 152 1.79 27.36 -0.67
C VAL A 152 1.83 26.45 0.55
N ASP A 153 1.08 26.81 1.59
CA ASP A 153 0.95 25.98 2.79
C ASP A 153 0.31 24.62 2.46
N CYS A 154 0.86 23.53 2.97
CA CYS A 154 0.38 22.17 2.74
C CYS A 154 -1.12 22.01 3.07
N LYS A 155 -1.60 22.69 4.13
CA LYS A 155 -2.99 22.67 4.57
C LYS A 155 -3.95 23.27 3.55
N ALA A 156 -3.48 24.16 2.68
CA ALA A 156 -4.32 24.76 1.63
C ALA A 156 -4.86 23.72 0.64
N CYS A 157 -4.20 22.56 0.52
CA CYS A 157 -4.63 21.43 -0.31
C CYS A 157 -5.03 20.20 0.51
N HIS A 158 -4.27 19.88 1.56
CA HIS A 158 -4.45 18.69 2.40
C HIS A 158 -5.08 19.04 3.75
N GLU A 159 -6.12 19.86 3.78
CA GLU A 159 -6.71 20.36 5.02
C GLU A 159 -7.08 19.23 5.98
N ARG A 160 -7.76 18.19 5.47
CA ARG A 160 -8.19 17.01 6.24
C ARG A 160 -7.04 16.13 6.74
N ALA A 161 -5.78 16.39 6.36
CA ALA A 161 -4.62 15.74 6.96
C ALA A 161 -4.29 16.29 8.36
N TYR A 162 -4.88 17.43 8.74
CA TYR A 162 -4.61 18.11 10.01
C TYR A 162 -5.76 17.89 10.99
N LEU A 163 -5.41 17.58 12.24
CA LEU A 163 -6.40 17.27 13.30
C LEU A 163 -7.34 18.44 13.62
N ASP A 164 -6.93 19.66 13.32
CA ASP A 164 -7.72 20.89 13.54
C ASP A 164 -8.62 21.25 12.34
N SER A 165 -8.66 20.41 11.31
CA SER A 165 -9.51 20.56 10.13
C SER A 165 -10.99 20.54 10.50
N LYS A 166 -11.78 21.44 9.89
CA LYS A 166 -13.23 21.55 10.08
C LYS A 166 -13.93 21.64 8.72
N ASP A 167 -15.16 21.13 8.65
CA ASP A 167 -16.01 21.34 7.47
C ASP A 167 -16.65 22.74 7.45
N GLU A 168 -17.47 23.01 6.44
CA GLU A 168 -18.16 24.30 6.26
C GLU A 168 -19.10 24.64 7.43
N GLN A 169 -19.53 23.63 8.20
CA GLN A 169 -20.39 23.77 9.38
C GLN A 169 -19.57 23.91 10.67
N GLY A 170 -18.24 23.90 10.59
CA GLY A 170 -17.34 24.02 11.73
C GLY A 170 -17.14 22.71 12.51
N ILE A 171 -17.56 21.57 11.96
CA ILE A 171 -17.42 20.25 12.59
C ILE A 171 -16.05 19.64 12.24
N PRO A 172 -15.33 19.03 13.19
CA PRO A 172 -14.06 18.36 12.89
C PRO A 172 -14.20 17.32 11.77
N ASN A 173 -13.36 17.41 10.74
CA ASN A 173 -13.44 16.56 9.54
C ASN A 173 -12.08 16.00 9.10
N ALA A 174 -11.10 16.00 10.00
CA ALA A 174 -9.81 15.35 9.79
C ALA A 174 -10.02 13.87 9.36
N SER A 175 -9.16 13.39 8.49
CA SER A 175 -9.13 12.01 8.01
C SER A 175 -9.10 11.04 9.19
N ALA A 176 -10.03 10.11 9.23
CA ALA A 176 -10.10 9.11 10.31
C ALA A 176 -10.17 7.67 9.78
N THR A 177 -10.38 7.49 8.47
CA THR A 177 -10.60 6.19 7.86
C THR A 177 -9.72 5.99 6.63
N ASN A 178 -9.52 4.74 6.23
CA ASN A 178 -8.79 4.41 4.99
C ASN A 178 -9.55 4.81 3.71
N THR A 179 -10.85 5.11 3.79
CA THR A 179 -11.65 5.59 2.65
C THR A 179 -11.56 7.10 2.45
N ASP A 180 -10.98 7.83 3.42
CA ASP A 180 -10.68 9.25 3.30
C ASP A 180 -9.43 9.46 2.43
N VAL A 181 -9.54 9.21 1.13
CA VAL A 181 -8.44 9.42 0.20
C VAL A 181 -8.15 10.92 0.10
N LEU A 182 -7.05 11.36 0.72
CA LEU A 182 -6.65 12.77 0.87
C LEU A 182 -6.05 13.38 -0.40
N LEU A 183 -6.61 13.04 -1.56
CA LEU A 183 -6.29 13.68 -2.83
C LEU A 183 -7.17 14.92 -3.02
N PRO A 184 -6.59 16.11 -3.22
CA PRO A 184 -7.36 17.31 -3.49
C PRO A 184 -8.23 17.14 -4.74
N GLY A 185 -9.47 17.59 -4.67
CA GLY A 185 -10.33 17.73 -5.84
C GLY A 185 -9.87 18.87 -6.74
N VAL A 186 -10.32 18.85 -8.00
CA VAL A 186 -9.96 19.88 -9.01
C VAL A 186 -10.32 21.31 -8.57
N SER A 187 -11.34 21.47 -7.73
CA SER A 187 -11.74 22.77 -7.18
C SER A 187 -10.64 23.45 -6.36
N THR A 188 -9.75 22.70 -5.73
CA THR A 188 -8.57 23.23 -5.05
C THR A 188 -7.60 23.87 -6.04
N CYS A 189 -7.32 23.19 -7.16
CA CYS A 189 -6.40 23.65 -8.18
C CYS A 189 -6.91 24.94 -8.86
N LEU A 190 -8.22 25.00 -9.13
CA LEU A 190 -8.87 26.13 -9.80
C LEU A 190 -8.90 27.43 -8.98
N LYS A 191 -8.52 27.40 -7.70
CA LYS A 191 -8.32 28.64 -6.91
C LYS A 191 -7.18 29.50 -7.46
N CYS A 192 -6.18 28.87 -8.08
CA CYS A 192 -4.99 29.51 -8.64
C CYS A 192 -4.88 29.32 -10.16
N HIS A 193 -5.21 28.14 -10.67
CA HIS A 193 -5.23 27.81 -12.10
C HIS A 193 -6.55 28.23 -12.74
N ALA A 194 -6.77 29.54 -12.81
CA ALA A 194 -7.93 30.15 -13.44
C ALA A 194 -7.57 31.55 -13.95
N PRO A 195 -8.38 32.15 -14.84
CA PRO A 195 -8.20 33.54 -15.22
C PRO A 195 -8.12 34.44 -13.99
N ARG A 196 -7.18 35.39 -14.02
CA ARG A 196 -7.02 36.34 -12.91
C ARG A 196 -8.31 37.13 -12.72
N SER A 197 -8.77 37.18 -11.47
CA SER A 197 -9.89 38.03 -11.05
C SER A 197 -9.51 38.80 -9.78
N GLY A 198 -10.14 39.96 -9.57
CA GLY A 198 -9.84 40.83 -8.42
C GLY A 198 -8.50 41.56 -8.51
N SER A 199 -8.19 42.34 -7.47
CA SER A 199 -6.93 43.08 -7.34
C SER A 199 -6.47 43.18 -5.89
N GLY A 200 -5.18 43.43 -5.68
CA GLY A 200 -4.57 43.45 -4.34
C GLY A 200 -4.88 42.17 -3.56
N ASN A 201 -5.38 42.31 -2.33
CA ASN A 201 -5.71 41.20 -1.44
C ASN A 201 -6.93 40.36 -1.87
N THR A 202 -7.66 40.79 -2.90
CA THR A 202 -8.80 40.04 -3.45
C THR A 202 -8.44 39.26 -4.72
N ALA A 203 -7.17 39.31 -5.14
CA ALA A 203 -6.71 38.61 -6.32
C ALA A 203 -6.90 37.09 -6.17
N LYS A 204 -7.49 36.49 -7.20
CA LYS A 204 -7.64 35.03 -7.36
C LYS A 204 -7.19 34.64 -8.76
N GLY A 205 -6.78 33.38 -8.92
CA GLY A 205 -6.28 32.90 -10.19
C GLY A 205 -4.97 33.57 -10.62
N GLY A 206 -4.64 33.44 -11.90
CA GLY A 206 -3.46 34.02 -12.55
C GLY A 206 -2.35 33.03 -12.85
N ALA A 207 -2.42 31.80 -12.34
CA ALA A 207 -1.61 30.71 -12.88
C ALA A 207 -2.21 30.24 -14.21
N ARG A 208 -1.37 29.66 -15.09
CA ARG A 208 -1.83 29.09 -16.36
C ARG A 208 -2.89 28.03 -16.11
N SER A 209 -3.90 27.96 -16.97
CA SER A 209 -5.04 27.06 -16.78
C SER A 209 -5.41 26.33 -18.06
N ASP A 210 -4.43 26.14 -18.94
CA ASP A 210 -4.60 25.38 -20.18
C ASP A 210 -4.84 23.89 -19.85
N CYS A 211 -5.51 23.17 -20.73
CA CYS A 211 -5.88 21.77 -20.49
C CYS A 211 -4.65 20.89 -20.20
N THR A 212 -3.53 21.18 -20.86
CA THR A 212 -2.25 20.45 -20.74
C THR A 212 -1.47 20.80 -19.48
N GLU A 213 -1.86 21.83 -18.74
CA GLU A 213 -1.23 22.18 -17.46
C GLU A 213 -1.50 21.11 -16.41
N CYS A 214 -2.71 20.54 -16.44
CA CYS A 214 -3.13 19.48 -15.51
C CYS A 214 -3.19 18.11 -16.19
N HIS A 215 -3.65 18.02 -17.43
CA HIS A 215 -3.91 16.75 -18.09
C HIS A 215 -2.80 16.32 -19.04
N ARG A 216 -2.42 15.05 -18.97
CA ARG A 216 -1.60 14.41 -20.00
C ARG A 216 -2.49 13.82 -21.09
N TYR A 217 -2.22 14.22 -22.32
CA TYR A 217 -2.86 13.69 -23.51
C TYR A 217 -1.91 12.72 -24.26
N HIS A 218 -2.49 11.85 -25.09
CA HIS A 218 -1.78 10.90 -25.98
C HIS A 218 -0.84 9.86 -25.34
N ASN A 219 -0.83 9.70 -24.01
CA ASN A 219 -0.25 8.56 -23.28
C ASN A 219 -1.15 8.15 -22.08
N GLY A 220 -2.47 8.28 -22.28
CA GLY A 220 -3.49 8.58 -21.25
C GLY A 220 -3.81 7.55 -20.17
N GLY A 221 -3.02 6.51 -19.95
CA GLY A 221 -3.27 5.53 -18.88
C GLY A 221 -2.03 5.08 -18.11
N GLU A 222 -0.82 5.41 -18.59
CA GLU A 222 0.43 4.87 -18.08
C GLU A 222 1.37 6.04 -17.76
N PRO A 223 1.33 6.60 -16.53
CA PRO A 223 2.29 7.61 -16.13
C PRO A 223 3.71 7.04 -16.25
N PHE A 224 4.70 7.88 -16.61
CA PHE A 224 6.11 7.50 -16.54
C PHE A 224 6.47 7.22 -15.06
N ALA A 225 6.30 5.97 -14.63
CA ALA A 225 6.63 5.57 -13.26
C ALA A 225 7.04 4.10 -13.17
N GLY A 226 8.29 3.88 -12.78
CA GLY A 226 8.73 2.70 -12.01
C GLY A 226 9.40 1.53 -12.75
N ILE A 227 10.24 0.81 -12.00
CA ILE A 227 10.85 -0.48 -12.36
C ILE A 227 9.77 -1.42 -12.92
N GLY A 228 9.87 -1.78 -14.21
CA GLY A 228 9.01 -2.78 -14.85
C GLY A 228 8.00 -2.24 -15.87
N ALA A 229 7.94 -0.94 -16.12
CA ALA A 229 7.16 -0.42 -17.24
C ALA A 229 7.74 -0.91 -18.59
N LYS A 230 6.88 -1.38 -19.51
CA LYS A 230 7.32 -1.82 -20.85
C LYS A 230 7.95 -0.64 -21.60
N ASN A 231 9.16 -0.81 -22.11
CA ASN A 231 9.81 0.15 -22.99
C ASN A 231 9.01 0.19 -24.31
N ARG A 232 8.48 1.36 -24.70
CA ARG A 232 7.56 1.51 -25.85
C ARG A 232 8.18 2.29 -27.00
N ALA A 233 9.47 2.11 -27.25
CA ALA A 233 10.01 2.48 -28.57
C ALA A 233 9.17 1.75 -29.64
N PRO A 234 8.65 2.44 -30.65
CA PRO A 234 7.91 1.78 -31.72
C PRO A 234 8.83 0.73 -32.36
N ALA A 235 8.28 -0.43 -32.71
CA ALA A 235 9.05 -1.51 -33.33
C ALA A 235 9.71 -1.07 -34.65
N HIS A 236 9.12 -0.07 -35.31
CA HIS A 236 9.64 0.57 -36.51
C HIS A 236 9.47 2.08 -36.41
N LEU A 237 10.54 2.82 -36.70
CA LEU A 237 10.51 4.27 -36.90
C LEU A 237 10.30 4.53 -38.40
N GLY A 238 9.13 5.05 -38.76
CA GLY A 238 8.84 5.48 -40.13
C GLY A 238 9.32 6.91 -40.40
N SER A 239 9.42 7.27 -41.68
CA SER A 239 9.63 8.66 -42.08
C SER A 239 8.39 9.51 -41.85
N ILE A 240 8.54 10.84 -41.87
CA ILE A 240 7.39 11.77 -41.77
C ILE A 240 6.43 11.54 -42.94
N GLU A 241 6.99 11.23 -44.11
CA GLU A 241 6.28 10.92 -45.34
C GLU A 241 5.44 9.65 -45.20
N ASP A 242 5.96 8.60 -44.55
CA ASP A 242 5.21 7.36 -44.27
C ASP A 242 4.01 7.62 -43.35
N PHE A 243 4.20 8.49 -42.35
CA PHE A 243 3.15 8.85 -41.40
C PHE A 243 2.03 9.69 -42.04
N LEU A 244 2.38 10.57 -42.98
CA LEU A 244 1.45 11.48 -43.64
C LEU A 244 0.75 10.88 -44.86
N SER A 245 1.21 9.73 -45.37
CA SER A 245 0.55 9.03 -46.47
C SER A 245 -0.65 8.21 -45.95
N GLU A 246 -1.87 8.64 -46.28
CA GLU A 246 -3.17 8.05 -45.84
C GLU A 246 -3.43 6.59 -46.28
N THR A 247 -2.45 5.85 -46.79
CA THR A 247 -2.67 4.54 -47.42
C THR A 247 -2.76 3.35 -46.45
N LEU A 248 -2.64 3.57 -45.13
CA LEU A 248 -2.68 2.50 -44.13
C LEU A 248 -3.90 2.49 -43.20
N HIS A 249 -4.92 3.32 -43.44
CA HIS A 249 -6.14 3.33 -42.61
C HIS A 249 -7.29 2.47 -43.16
N GLY A 250 -7.02 1.63 -44.16
CA GLY A 250 -7.97 0.66 -44.72
C GLY A 250 -7.66 -0.78 -44.31
N GLY A 251 -7.95 -1.16 -43.07
CA GLY A 251 -7.81 -2.55 -42.63
C GLY A 251 -8.54 -2.83 -41.33
N ASN A 252 -9.69 -3.52 -41.42
CA ASN A 252 -10.47 -4.03 -40.30
C ASN A 252 -9.59 -4.75 -39.26
N SER A 253 -9.68 -4.34 -38.00
CA SER A 253 -9.27 -5.16 -36.87
C SER A 253 -10.25 -6.34 -36.68
N PRO A 254 -9.79 -7.57 -36.43
CA PRO A 254 -10.48 -8.46 -35.50
C PRO A 254 -10.30 -7.98 -34.05
#